data_AF-A0ABD0K6A7-F1
#
_entry.id   AF-A0ABD0K6A7-F1
#
_cell.length_a   1.000
_cell.length_b   1.000
_cell.length_c   1.000
_cell.angle_alpha   90.00
_cell.angle_beta   90.00
_cell.angle_gamma   90.00
#
_symmetry.space_group_name_H-M   'P 1'
#
loop_
_entity.id
_entity.type
_entity.pdbx_description
1 polymer ?
#
loop_
_entity_poly.entity_id
_entity_poly.type
_entity_poly.pdbx_seq_one_letter_code
_entity_poly.pdbx_strand_id
1 'polypeptide(L)'
;MRQAVDFKECLKDSPKFRASLEEAETDIEVLEVRLEKLVKLCTAMIDAGKVFSAASSGFVTGVRDLASYFEDDSLVSGSLSRFAHAMTEMMKYFGILMDQAHRSVCKNLNSFIRNDIKKMKDAKKHFEKISDDLDSALVRNSQAPRAKPQECEEALNVLTAMKSAFAHTSLDYVFQVNVLHSKKRFEVLDTMLSFMHAQSTYFHQGHDLFADLDPHMKTIASQVEELSEKAKVERKEMEERHTLVQQKISSTAQWQLCSTSLETRGHVAVSLSKQAFRGWCQLTKS
;
A
#
# COMPACT_ATOMS: atom_id res chain seq x y z
N MET A 1 0.93 1.53 38.82
CA MET A 1 1.03 2.60 37.79
C MET A 1 1.56 3.85 38.43
N ARG A 2 2.55 4.50 37.83
CA ARG A 2 2.99 5.84 38.26
C ARG A 2 1.97 6.83 37.70
N GLN A 3 1.23 7.52 38.56
CA GLN A 3 0.30 8.57 38.16
C GLN A 3 1.11 9.73 37.57
N ALA A 4 0.62 10.33 36.49
CA ALA A 4 1.24 11.52 35.90
C ALA A 4 0.97 12.75 36.78
N VAL A 5 -0.21 12.82 37.38
CA VAL A 5 -0.65 13.93 38.23
C VAL A 5 -1.29 13.39 39.50
N ASP A 6 -0.91 13.92 40.67
CA ASP A 6 -1.42 13.49 41.98
C ASP A 6 -2.81 14.10 42.27
N PHE A 7 -3.77 13.23 42.59
CA PHE A 7 -5.11 13.63 43.02
C PHE A 7 -5.12 14.48 44.29
N LYS A 8 -4.17 14.29 45.21
CA LYS A 8 -4.16 15.05 46.48
C LYS A 8 -3.78 16.52 46.30
N GLU A 9 -3.04 16.84 45.24
CA GLU A 9 -2.59 18.20 44.94
C GLU A 9 -3.61 18.98 44.10
N CYS A 10 -4.54 18.30 43.41
CA CYS A 10 -5.54 18.97 42.56
C CYS A 10 -6.52 19.86 43.36
N LEU A 11 -6.87 19.47 44.59
CA LEU A 11 -7.78 20.26 45.44
C LEU A 11 -7.08 21.46 46.10
N LYS A 12 -5.74 21.44 46.16
CA LYS A 12 -4.94 22.55 46.69
C LYS A 12 -4.65 23.60 45.64
N ASP A 13 -4.83 23.26 44.37
CA ASP A 13 -4.50 24.07 43.21
C ASP A 13 -3.10 24.71 43.29
N SER A 14 -2.11 23.92 43.70
CA SER A 14 -0.77 24.45 43.94
C SER A 14 -0.06 24.80 42.61
N PRO A 15 0.87 25.77 42.60
CA PRO A 15 1.68 26.04 41.40
C PRO A 15 2.42 24.81 40.89
N LYS A 16 2.80 23.90 41.80
CA LYS A 16 3.40 22.60 41.45
C LYS A 16 2.43 21.69 40.71
N PHE A 17 1.18 21.61 41.16
CA PHE A 17 0.11 20.88 40.48
C PHE A 17 -0.10 21.40 39.06
N ARG A 18 -0.21 22.73 38.89
CA ARG A 18 -0.37 23.37 37.58
C ARG A 18 0.80 23.05 36.65
N ALA A 19 2.05 23.12 37.13
CA ALA A 19 3.22 22.77 36.35
C ALA A 19 3.24 21.28 35.91
N SER A 20 2.89 20.35 36.81
CA SER A 20 2.80 18.92 36.44
C SER A 20 1.67 18.63 35.45
N LEU A 21 0.57 19.38 35.52
CA LEU A 21 -0.54 19.26 34.58
C LEU A 21 -0.12 19.75 33.18
N GLU A 22 0.53 20.91 33.11
CA GLU A 22 1.08 21.47 31.86
C GLU A 22 2.13 20.54 31.21
N GLU A 23 3.00 19.91 32.00
CA GLU A 23 3.95 18.92 31.50
C GLU A 23 3.24 17.70 30.87
N ALA A 24 2.21 17.18 31.54
CA ALA A 24 1.43 16.05 31.04
C ALA A 24 0.63 16.41 29.78
N GLU A 25 0.07 17.61 29.72
CA GLU A 25 -0.62 18.15 28.54
C GLU A 25 0.32 18.26 27.35
N THR A 26 1.51 18.87 27.56
CA THR A 26 2.52 19.06 26.52
C THR A 26 2.98 17.72 25.93
N ASP A 27 3.20 16.71 26.78
CA ASP A 27 3.56 15.36 26.32
C ASP A 27 2.46 14.73 25.45
N ILE A 28 1.18 14.91 25.81
CA ILE A 28 0.04 14.41 25.05
C ILE A 28 -0.11 15.15 23.71
N GLU A 29 0.10 16.46 23.66
CA GLU A 29 0.08 17.24 22.42
C GLU A 29 1.20 16.81 21.47
N VAL A 30 2.41 16.59 21.98
CA VAL A 30 3.53 16.05 21.19
C VAL A 30 3.18 14.66 20.64
N LEU A 31 2.52 13.81 21.45
CA LEU A 31 2.06 12.51 21.00
C LEU A 31 1.00 12.62 19.90
N GLU A 32 -0.02 13.48 20.06
CA GLU A 32 -1.08 13.73 19.08
C GLU A 32 -0.49 14.03 17.69
N VAL A 33 0.43 14.99 17.62
CA VAL A 33 1.11 15.38 16.36
C VAL A 33 1.87 14.21 15.73
N ARG A 34 2.55 13.40 16.54
CA ARG A 34 3.30 12.23 16.05
C ARG A 34 2.37 11.14 15.52
N LEU A 35 1.25 10.89 16.19
CA LEU A 35 0.25 9.91 15.76
C LEU A 35 -0.45 10.36 14.47
N GLU A 36 -0.83 11.62 14.36
CA GLU A 36 -1.41 12.17 13.13
C GLU A 36 -0.45 12.04 11.94
N LYS A 37 0.83 12.34 12.16
CA LYS A 37 1.86 12.15 11.13
C LYS A 37 1.97 10.68 10.71
N LEU A 38 1.95 9.74 11.67
CA LEU A 38 2.01 8.32 11.38
C LEU A 38 0.80 7.84 10.57
N VAL A 39 -0.41 8.30 10.93
CA VAL A 39 -1.64 8.02 10.17
C VAL A 39 -1.53 8.52 8.73
N LYS A 40 -1.02 9.76 8.52
CA LYS A 40 -0.81 10.32 7.18
C LYS A 40 0.17 9.49 6.36
N LEU A 41 1.29 9.07 6.96
CA LEU A 41 2.29 8.23 6.30
C LEU A 41 1.73 6.84 5.94
N CYS A 42 0.98 6.21 6.84
CA CYS A 42 0.32 4.93 6.57
C CYS A 42 -0.72 5.06 5.44
N THR A 43 -1.50 6.14 5.43
CA THR A 43 -2.45 6.43 4.36
C THR A 43 -1.76 6.55 3.00
N ALA A 44 -0.66 7.33 2.94
CA ALA A 44 0.13 7.48 1.72
C ALA A 44 0.73 6.15 1.24
N MET A 45 1.21 5.30 2.17
CA MET A 45 1.69 3.96 1.87
C MET A 45 0.58 3.09 1.25
N ILE A 46 -0.63 3.12 1.81
CA ILE A 46 -1.79 2.37 1.29
C ILE A 46 -2.17 2.85 -0.11
N ASP A 47 -2.19 4.16 -0.33
CA ASP A 47 -2.53 4.73 -1.64
C ASP A 47 -1.48 4.39 -2.70
N ALA A 48 -0.18 4.44 -2.37
CA ALA A 48 0.87 3.93 -3.23
C ALA A 48 0.71 2.42 -3.50
N GLY A 49 0.31 1.65 -2.49
CA GLY A 49 -0.03 0.23 -2.63
C GLY A 49 -1.17 -0.03 -3.60
N LYS A 50 -2.21 0.81 -3.63
CA LYS A 50 -3.30 0.72 -4.60
C LYS A 50 -2.82 0.97 -6.02
N VAL A 51 -1.97 1.98 -6.22
CA VAL A 51 -1.37 2.28 -7.54
C VAL A 51 -0.51 1.11 -8.02
N PHE A 52 0.32 0.55 -7.13
CA PHE A 52 1.11 -0.64 -7.42
C PHE A 52 0.23 -1.84 -7.79
N SER A 53 -0.84 -2.08 -7.04
CA SER A 53 -1.79 -3.17 -7.30
C SER A 53 -2.47 -3.00 -8.66
N ALA A 54 -2.89 -1.78 -9.02
CA ALA A 54 -3.47 -1.51 -10.34
C ALA A 54 -2.47 -1.78 -11.48
N ALA A 55 -1.24 -1.29 -11.35
CA ALA A 55 -0.18 -1.52 -12.33
C ALA A 55 0.17 -3.02 -12.47
N SER A 56 0.27 -3.73 -11.33
CA SER A 56 0.54 -5.17 -11.30
C SER A 56 -0.60 -5.97 -11.94
N SER A 57 -1.85 -5.54 -11.73
CA SER A 57 -3.01 -6.18 -12.38
C SER A 57 -2.93 -6.04 -13.90
N GLY A 58 -2.55 -4.86 -14.40
CA GLY A 58 -2.35 -4.64 -15.82
C GLY A 58 -1.25 -5.53 -16.41
N PHE A 59 -0.13 -5.68 -15.68
CA PHE A 59 0.94 -6.58 -16.08
C PHE A 59 0.49 -8.05 -16.14
N VAL A 60 -0.24 -8.53 -15.12
CA VAL A 60 -0.79 -9.89 -15.11
C VAL A 60 -1.74 -10.13 -16.27
N THR A 61 -2.58 -9.17 -16.63
CA THR A 61 -3.43 -9.26 -17.83
C THR A 61 -2.57 -9.41 -19.09
N GLY A 62 -1.53 -8.59 -19.26
CA GLY A 62 -0.63 -8.72 -20.40
C GLY A 62 0.07 -10.09 -20.48
N VAL A 63 0.43 -10.69 -19.35
CA VAL A 63 0.97 -12.07 -19.32
C VAL A 63 -0.07 -13.09 -19.80
N ARG A 64 -1.35 -12.92 -19.42
CA ARG A 64 -2.44 -13.79 -19.89
C ARG A 64 -2.73 -13.62 -21.38
N ASP A 65 -2.65 -12.39 -21.88
CA ASP A 65 -2.80 -12.10 -23.32
C ASP A 65 -1.63 -12.70 -24.12
N LEU A 66 -0.42 -12.70 -23.57
CA LEU A 66 0.70 -13.42 -24.19
C LEU A 66 0.48 -14.94 -24.17
N ALA A 67 -0.08 -15.48 -23.09
CA ALA A 67 -0.39 -16.90 -22.99
C ALA A 67 -1.41 -17.35 -24.05
N SER A 68 -2.35 -16.48 -24.45
CA SER A 68 -3.32 -16.79 -25.50
C SER A 68 -2.71 -16.77 -26.91
N TYR A 69 -1.70 -15.94 -27.17
CA TYR A 69 -0.93 -16.01 -28.41
C TYR A 69 -0.27 -17.39 -28.62
N PHE A 70 0.14 -18.03 -27.53
CA PHE A 70 0.75 -19.36 -27.55
C PHE A 70 -0.27 -20.49 -27.34
N GLU A 71 -1.54 -20.32 -27.69
CA GLU A 71 -2.58 -21.32 -27.42
C GLU A 71 -2.27 -22.73 -27.98
N ASP A 72 -1.55 -22.79 -29.11
CA ASP A 72 -1.09 -24.04 -29.73
C ASP A 72 0.12 -24.67 -29.01
N ASP A 73 0.88 -23.88 -28.24
CA ASP A 73 2.01 -24.34 -27.44
C ASP A 73 1.59 -24.49 -25.98
N SER A 74 1.08 -25.68 -25.66
CA SER A 74 0.64 -26.05 -24.30
C SER A 74 1.70 -25.84 -23.21
N LEU A 75 2.99 -25.93 -23.54
CA LEU A 75 4.08 -25.70 -22.59
C LEU A 75 4.17 -24.22 -22.26
N VAL A 76 4.24 -23.36 -23.27
CA VAL A 76 4.38 -21.91 -23.07
C VAL A 76 3.11 -21.30 -22.49
N SER A 77 1.95 -21.61 -23.08
CA SER A 77 0.66 -21.08 -22.60
C SER A 77 0.33 -21.55 -21.18
N GLY A 78 0.57 -22.84 -20.88
CA GLY A 78 0.35 -23.40 -19.55
C GLY A 78 1.25 -22.78 -18.48
N SER A 79 2.53 -22.56 -18.81
CA SER A 79 3.50 -21.95 -17.89
C SER A 79 3.15 -20.49 -17.59
N LEU A 80 2.88 -19.70 -18.64
CA LEU A 80 2.49 -18.29 -18.50
C LEU A 80 1.19 -18.14 -17.70
N SER A 81 0.20 -19.00 -17.95
CA SER A 81 -1.06 -19.02 -17.20
C SER A 81 -0.84 -19.31 -15.72
N ARG A 82 0.05 -20.26 -15.41
CA ARG A 82 0.37 -20.63 -14.02
C ARG A 82 1.15 -19.53 -13.30
N PHE A 83 2.08 -18.85 -13.96
CA PHE A 83 2.75 -17.66 -13.41
C PHE A 83 1.78 -16.51 -13.18
N ALA A 84 0.90 -16.21 -14.15
CA ALA A 84 -0.12 -15.18 -14.00
C ALA A 84 -1.06 -15.47 -12.81
N HIS A 85 -1.41 -16.74 -12.59
CA HIS A 85 -2.19 -17.16 -11.43
C HIS A 85 -1.45 -16.89 -10.11
N ALA A 86 -0.20 -17.33 -9.98
CA ALA A 86 0.61 -17.08 -8.79
C ALA A 86 0.76 -15.58 -8.49
N MET A 87 1.02 -14.76 -9.52
CA MET A 87 1.07 -13.30 -9.36
C MET A 87 -0.26 -12.71 -8.88
N THR A 88 -1.39 -13.24 -9.38
CA THR A 88 -2.73 -12.83 -8.92
C THR A 88 -2.94 -13.14 -7.45
N GLU A 89 -2.56 -14.34 -6.99
CA GLU A 89 -2.68 -14.73 -5.58
C GLU A 89 -1.80 -13.86 -4.67
N MET A 90 -0.56 -13.60 -5.08
CA MET A 90 0.35 -12.71 -4.34
C MET A 90 -0.23 -11.29 -4.20
N MET A 91 -0.87 -10.77 -5.25
CA MET A 91 -1.57 -9.49 -5.19
C MET A 91 -2.79 -9.51 -4.25
N LYS A 92 -3.51 -10.63 -4.15
CA LYS A 92 -4.61 -10.76 -3.18
C LYS A 92 -4.09 -10.66 -1.75
N TYR A 93 -3.00 -11.35 -1.42
CA TYR A 93 -2.37 -11.26 -0.10
C TYR A 93 -1.90 -9.85 0.21
N PHE A 94 -1.30 -9.17 -0.77
CA PHE A 94 -0.90 -7.76 -0.63
C PHE A 94 -2.10 -6.83 -0.39
N GLY A 95 -3.23 -7.08 -1.08
CA GLY A 95 -4.49 -6.35 -0.85
C GLY A 95 -5.01 -6.53 0.58
N ILE A 96 -4.97 -7.75 1.11
CA ILE A 96 -5.35 -8.05 2.51
C ILE A 96 -4.43 -7.31 3.48
N LEU A 97 -3.11 -7.31 3.25
CA LEU A 97 -2.15 -6.56 4.08
C LEU A 97 -2.49 -5.06 4.11
N MET A 98 -2.82 -4.46 2.97
CA MET A 98 -3.17 -3.04 2.89
C MET A 98 -4.48 -2.72 3.63
N ASP A 99 -5.48 -3.61 3.54
CA ASP A 99 -6.72 -3.49 4.32
C ASP A 99 -6.46 -3.61 5.83
N GLN A 100 -5.61 -4.55 6.24
CA GLN A 100 -5.17 -4.68 7.64
C GLN A 100 -4.39 -3.46 8.11
N ALA A 101 -3.50 -2.89 7.29
CA ALA A 101 -2.79 -1.64 7.60
C ALA A 101 -3.78 -0.49 7.85
N HIS A 102 -4.81 -0.37 7.01
CA HIS A 102 -5.84 0.63 7.16
C HIS A 102 -6.64 0.45 8.46
N ARG A 103 -7.11 -0.78 8.76
CA ARG A 103 -7.89 -1.06 9.97
C ARG A 103 -7.07 -0.94 11.24
N SER A 104 -5.89 -1.53 11.29
CA SER A 104 -5.05 -1.54 12.49
C SER A 104 -4.43 -0.17 12.74
N VAL A 105 -3.77 0.44 11.75
CA VAL A 105 -3.02 1.69 11.97
C VAL A 105 -3.93 2.91 11.78
N CYS A 106 -4.55 3.06 10.61
CA CYS A 106 -5.29 4.29 10.32
C CYS A 106 -6.53 4.41 11.21
N LYS A 107 -7.36 3.36 11.33
CA LYS A 107 -8.61 3.44 12.09
C LYS A 107 -8.38 3.47 13.61
N ASN A 108 -7.52 2.61 14.17
CA ASN A 108 -7.31 2.59 15.62
C ASN A 108 -6.65 3.88 16.11
N LEU A 109 -5.58 4.35 15.44
CA LEU A 109 -4.93 5.60 15.85
C LEU A 109 -5.84 6.82 15.68
N ASN A 110 -6.61 6.91 14.58
CA ASN A 110 -7.61 7.97 14.45
C ASN A 110 -8.69 7.91 15.54
N SER A 111 -9.13 6.70 15.92
CA SER A 111 -10.07 6.51 17.01
C SER A 111 -9.47 7.02 18.33
N PHE A 112 -8.22 6.65 18.64
CA PHE A 112 -7.53 7.11 19.85
C PHE A 112 -7.37 8.64 19.88
N ILE A 113 -6.96 9.25 18.77
CA ILE A 113 -6.86 10.72 18.66
C ILE A 113 -8.23 11.38 18.87
N ARG A 114 -9.26 10.91 18.16
CA ARG A 114 -10.59 11.56 18.17
C ARG A 114 -11.42 11.29 19.41
N ASN A 115 -11.26 10.14 20.05
CA ASN A 115 -12.12 9.72 21.15
C ASN A 115 -11.45 9.88 22.51
N ASP A 116 -10.13 9.62 22.61
CA ASP A 116 -9.42 9.68 23.89
C ASP A 116 -8.70 11.02 24.06
N ILE A 117 -7.85 11.42 23.09
CA ILE A 117 -7.10 12.68 23.18
C ILE A 117 -8.05 13.88 23.15
N LYS A 118 -8.98 13.92 22.19
CA LYS A 118 -9.97 15.00 22.12
C LYS A 118 -10.81 15.12 23.40
N LYS A 119 -11.23 14.00 23.98
CA LYS A 119 -12.00 14.01 25.24
C LYS A 119 -11.21 14.61 26.39
N MET A 120 -9.91 14.34 26.49
CA MET A 120 -9.04 15.01 27.47
C MET A 120 -8.95 16.51 27.21
N LYS A 121 -8.82 16.95 25.94
CA LYS A 121 -8.79 18.37 25.57
C LYS A 121 -10.10 19.10 25.86
N ASP A 122 -11.24 18.44 25.65
CA ASP A 122 -12.55 18.99 26.02
C ASP A 122 -12.69 19.13 27.55
N ALA A 123 -12.17 18.16 28.32
CA ALA A 123 -12.10 18.24 29.77
C ALA A 123 -11.17 19.37 30.25
N LYS A 124 -10.02 19.57 29.59
CA LYS A 124 -9.11 20.70 29.83
C LYS A 124 -9.84 22.03 29.69
N LYS A 125 -10.53 22.24 28.55
CA LYS A 125 -11.29 23.47 28.30
C LYS A 125 -12.37 23.72 29.35
N HIS A 126 -13.04 22.67 29.81
CA HIS A 126 -14.02 22.80 30.88
C HIS A 126 -13.38 23.17 32.23
N PHE A 127 -12.26 22.53 32.56
CA PHE A 127 -11.46 22.85 33.74
C PHE A 127 -10.95 24.29 33.74
N GLU A 128 -10.37 24.77 32.63
CA GLU A 128 -9.91 26.15 32.47
C GLU A 128 -11.05 27.15 32.70
N LYS A 129 -12.22 26.91 32.10
CA LYS A 129 -13.38 27.77 32.32
C LYS A 129 -13.80 27.85 33.79
N ILE A 130 -13.90 26.71 34.47
CA ILE A 130 -14.28 26.68 35.90
C ILE A 130 -13.18 27.31 36.77
N SER A 131 -11.92 27.19 36.39
CA SER A 131 -10.79 27.88 37.02
C SER A 131 -10.95 29.40 36.92
N ASP A 132 -11.20 29.94 35.73
CA ASP A 132 -11.39 31.37 35.50
C ASP A 132 -12.62 31.93 36.25
N ASP A 133 -13.71 31.16 36.28
CA ASP A 133 -14.94 31.51 37.00
C ASP A 133 -14.70 31.52 38.53
N LEU A 134 -13.86 30.60 39.05
CA LEU A 134 -13.45 30.57 40.45
C LEU A 134 -12.58 31.79 40.82
N ASP A 135 -11.61 32.13 39.97
CA ASP A 135 -10.77 33.32 40.16
C ASP A 135 -11.61 34.60 40.17
N SER A 136 -12.58 34.70 39.28
CA SER A 136 -13.55 35.80 39.24
C SER A 136 -14.40 35.88 40.52
N ALA A 137 -14.84 34.73 41.06
CA ALA A 137 -15.60 34.67 42.31
C ALA A 137 -14.73 35.05 43.53
N LEU A 138 -13.46 34.65 43.55
CA LEU A 138 -12.50 35.03 44.59
C LEU A 138 -12.28 36.55 44.62
N VAL A 139 -12.07 37.17 43.44
CA VAL A 139 -11.93 38.63 43.31
C VAL A 139 -13.19 39.34 43.80
N ARG A 140 -14.37 38.92 43.34
CA ARG A 140 -15.65 39.51 43.76
C ARG A 140 -15.86 39.42 45.27
N ASN A 141 -15.59 38.27 45.87
CA ASN A 141 -15.70 38.08 47.32
C ASN A 141 -14.70 38.95 48.09
N SER A 142 -13.47 39.12 47.58
CA SER A 142 -12.47 39.98 48.22
C SER A 142 -12.82 41.47 48.19
N GLN A 143 -13.56 41.90 47.17
CA GLN A 143 -13.98 43.29 46.96
C GLN A 143 -15.35 43.61 47.58
N ALA A 144 -16.04 42.61 48.16
CA ALA A 144 -17.36 42.79 48.72
C ALA A 144 -17.35 43.83 49.87
N PRO A 145 -18.23 44.86 49.82
CA PRO A 145 -18.22 45.94 50.80
C PRO A 145 -18.71 45.44 52.16
N ARG A 146 -17.81 45.37 53.14
CA ARG A 146 -18.09 44.88 54.51
C ARG A 146 -19.25 45.58 55.22
N ALA A 147 -19.59 46.80 54.80
CA ALA A 147 -20.72 47.57 55.32
C ALA A 147 -22.09 47.05 54.86
N LYS A 148 -22.14 46.14 53.88
CA LYS A 148 -23.37 45.57 53.34
C LYS A 148 -23.37 44.04 53.53
N PRO A 149 -23.87 43.55 54.67
CA PRO A 149 -23.82 42.13 55.02
C PRO A 149 -24.45 41.22 53.96
N GLN A 150 -25.55 41.65 53.34
CA GLN A 150 -26.26 40.88 52.32
C GLN A 150 -25.42 40.69 51.04
N GLU A 151 -24.74 41.73 50.55
CA GLU A 151 -23.84 41.63 49.39
C GLU A 151 -22.62 40.75 49.68
N CYS A 152 -22.11 40.78 50.93
CA CYS A 152 -21.05 39.87 51.36
C CYS A 152 -21.51 38.41 51.40
N GLU A 153 -22.71 38.15 51.89
CA GLU A 153 -23.28 36.80 51.95
C GLU A 153 -23.52 36.22 50.55
N GLU A 154 -24.05 37.01 49.62
CA GLU A 154 -24.24 36.61 48.22
C GLU A 154 -22.90 36.27 47.54
N ALA A 155 -21.86 37.10 47.72
CA ALA A 155 -20.53 36.85 47.17
C ALA A 155 -19.90 35.57 47.76
N LEU A 156 -20.07 35.32 49.06
CA LEU A 156 -19.58 34.13 49.73
C LEU A 156 -20.30 32.85 49.26
N ASN A 157 -21.61 32.94 49.03
CA ASN A 157 -22.42 31.82 48.51
C ASN A 157 -21.97 31.42 47.10
N VAL A 158 -21.77 32.41 46.21
CA VAL A 158 -21.23 32.16 44.86
C VAL A 158 -19.83 31.55 44.94
N LEU A 159 -18.95 32.09 45.79
CA LEU A 159 -17.61 31.54 45.96
C LEU A 159 -17.64 30.08 46.45
N THR A 160 -18.53 29.76 47.39
CA THR A 160 -18.67 28.39 47.92
C THR A 160 -19.13 27.43 46.83
N ALA A 161 -20.10 27.82 46.01
CA ALA A 161 -20.56 27.03 44.88
C ALA A 161 -19.43 26.81 43.84
N MET A 162 -18.69 27.86 43.50
CA MET A 162 -17.58 27.76 42.54
C MET A 162 -16.43 26.89 43.05
N LYS A 163 -16.09 26.94 44.34
CA LYS A 163 -15.09 26.04 44.94
C LYS A 163 -15.50 24.57 44.83
N SER A 164 -16.78 24.26 45.05
CA SER A 164 -17.30 22.91 44.89
C SER A 164 -17.26 22.45 43.42
N ALA A 165 -17.68 23.31 42.49
CA ALA A 165 -17.61 23.02 41.06
C ALA A 165 -16.16 22.76 40.61
N PHE A 166 -15.22 23.62 41.02
CA PHE A 166 -13.79 23.44 40.74
C PHE A 166 -13.27 22.11 41.28
N ALA A 167 -13.55 21.77 42.53
CA ALA A 167 -13.10 20.50 43.10
C ALA A 167 -13.55 19.28 42.27
N HIS A 168 -14.82 19.25 41.84
CA HIS A 168 -15.34 18.17 41.00
C HIS A 168 -14.69 18.14 39.61
N THR A 169 -14.64 19.29 38.93
CA THR A 169 -14.06 19.39 37.58
C THR A 169 -12.57 19.08 37.57
N SER A 170 -11.81 19.52 38.58
CA SER A 170 -10.38 19.21 38.76
C SER A 170 -10.13 17.71 38.92
N LEU A 171 -10.95 17.04 39.74
CA LEU A 171 -10.85 15.59 39.93
C LEU A 171 -11.13 14.82 38.63
N ASP A 172 -12.20 15.20 37.92
CA ASP A 172 -12.54 14.60 36.63
C ASP A 172 -11.44 14.82 35.60
N TYR A 173 -10.86 16.02 35.55
CA TYR A 173 -9.81 16.34 34.60
C TYR A 173 -8.53 15.54 34.88
N VAL A 174 -8.05 15.52 36.13
CA VAL A 174 -6.89 14.73 36.55
C VAL A 174 -7.12 13.23 36.31
N PHE A 175 -8.34 12.76 36.51
CA PHE A 175 -8.72 11.39 36.18
C PHE A 175 -8.55 11.12 34.67
N GLN A 176 -9.10 11.97 33.80
CA GLN A 176 -8.94 11.78 32.34
C GLN A 176 -7.46 11.80 31.91
N VAL A 177 -6.66 12.73 32.44
CA VAL A 177 -5.22 12.82 32.13
C VAL A 177 -4.49 11.53 32.53
N ASN A 178 -4.71 11.04 33.75
CA ASN A 178 -4.05 9.83 34.25
C ASN A 178 -4.49 8.56 33.49
N VAL A 179 -5.77 8.47 33.11
CA VAL A 179 -6.29 7.38 32.28
C VAL A 179 -5.62 7.41 30.91
N LEU A 180 -5.59 8.57 30.25
CA LEU A 180 -4.96 8.73 28.94
C LEU A 180 -3.45 8.43 28.98
N HIS A 181 -2.76 8.92 30.02
CA HIS A 181 -1.35 8.64 30.25
C HIS A 181 -1.05 7.14 30.39
N SER A 182 -1.96 6.39 31.00
CA SER A 182 -1.84 4.93 31.13
C SER A 182 -2.20 4.22 29.82
N LYS A 183 -3.19 4.73 29.10
CA LYS A 183 -3.70 4.15 27.85
C LYS A 183 -2.72 4.28 26.68
N LYS A 184 -2.06 5.43 26.55
CA LYS A 184 -1.18 5.73 25.40
C LYS A 184 -0.12 4.67 25.11
N ARG A 185 0.43 4.04 26.15
CA ARG A 185 1.55 3.08 26.00
C ARG A 185 1.09 1.80 25.31
N PHE A 186 -0.02 1.21 25.79
CA PHE A 186 -0.48 -0.05 25.23
C PHE A 186 -1.20 0.16 23.91
N GLU A 187 -1.94 1.26 23.72
CA GLU A 187 -2.65 1.52 22.45
C GLU A 187 -1.68 1.61 21.26
N VAL A 188 -0.56 2.32 21.44
CA VAL A 188 0.48 2.44 20.41
C VAL A 188 1.13 1.08 20.14
N LEU A 189 1.47 0.33 21.19
CA LEU A 189 2.09 -0.99 21.06
C LEU A 189 1.16 -1.99 20.38
N ASP A 190 -0.11 -2.05 20.79
CA ASP A 190 -1.11 -2.97 20.26
C ASP A 190 -1.42 -2.70 18.77
N THR A 191 -1.49 -1.42 18.40
CA THR A 191 -1.64 -1.00 17.00
C THR A 191 -0.48 -1.46 16.14
N MET A 192 0.77 -1.24 16.59
CA MET A 192 1.97 -1.64 15.85
C MET A 192 2.15 -3.16 15.84
N LEU A 193 1.86 -3.84 16.94
CA LEU A 193 1.91 -5.29 17.04
C LEU A 193 0.92 -5.94 16.06
N SER A 194 -0.32 -5.44 16.01
CA SER A 194 -1.33 -5.89 15.04
C SER A 194 -0.84 -5.74 13.60
N PHE A 195 -0.21 -4.61 13.26
CA PHE A 195 0.34 -4.40 11.92
C PHE A 195 1.53 -5.34 11.63
N MET A 196 2.41 -5.60 12.59
CA MET A 196 3.51 -6.55 12.43
C MET A 196 3.01 -7.99 12.25
N HIS A 197 1.93 -8.38 12.92
CA HIS A 197 1.29 -9.68 12.67
C HIS A 197 0.74 -9.77 11.25
N ALA A 198 0.07 -8.72 10.76
CA ALA A 198 -0.42 -8.68 9.38
C ALA A 198 0.72 -8.79 8.35
N GLN A 199 1.85 -8.11 8.58
CA GLN A 199 3.06 -8.24 7.75
C GLN A 199 3.60 -9.67 7.77
N SER A 200 3.73 -10.28 8.95
CA SER A 200 4.19 -11.65 9.09
C SER A 200 3.30 -12.64 8.32
N THR A 201 1.97 -12.50 8.45
CA THR A 201 1.01 -13.33 7.70
C THR A 201 1.18 -13.15 6.18
N TYR A 202 1.33 -11.92 5.69
CA TYR A 202 1.55 -11.65 4.27
C TYR A 202 2.80 -12.36 3.74
N PHE A 203 3.93 -12.24 4.44
CA PHE A 203 5.17 -12.89 4.03
C PHE A 203 5.08 -14.41 4.08
N HIS A 204 4.42 -14.97 5.10
CA HIS A 204 4.22 -16.41 5.22
C HIS A 204 3.36 -16.95 4.06
N GLN A 205 2.23 -16.30 3.76
CA GLN A 205 1.38 -16.67 2.62
C GLN A 205 2.12 -16.57 1.28
N GLY A 206 2.93 -15.52 1.10
CA GLY A 206 3.77 -15.37 -0.09
C GLY A 206 4.83 -16.47 -0.19
N HIS A 207 5.50 -16.81 0.90
CA HIS A 207 6.49 -17.88 0.94
C HIS A 207 5.86 -19.22 0.55
N ASP A 208 4.75 -19.59 1.17
CA ASP A 208 4.07 -20.87 0.91
C ASP A 208 3.64 -20.99 -0.56
N LEU A 209 3.10 -19.90 -1.12
CA LEU A 209 2.74 -19.82 -2.54
C LEU A 209 3.92 -20.10 -3.47
N PHE A 210 5.09 -19.51 -3.20
CA PHE A 210 6.27 -19.71 -4.04
C PHE A 210 6.97 -21.05 -3.78
N ALA A 211 6.91 -21.57 -2.55
CA ALA A 211 7.39 -22.91 -2.23
C ALA A 211 6.60 -23.98 -3.03
N ASP A 212 5.28 -23.81 -3.16
CA ASP A 212 4.43 -24.69 -3.97
C ASP A 212 4.68 -24.54 -5.49
N LEU A 213 5.11 -23.35 -5.93
CA LEU A 213 5.42 -23.07 -7.34
C LEU A 213 6.84 -23.52 -7.76
N ASP A 214 7.78 -23.60 -6.83
CA ASP A 214 9.21 -23.89 -7.08
C ASP A 214 9.45 -25.15 -7.92
N PRO A 215 8.79 -26.31 -7.68
CA PRO A 215 8.98 -27.50 -8.52
C PRO A 215 8.61 -27.25 -9.98
N HIS A 216 7.56 -26.47 -10.23
CA HIS A 216 7.16 -26.12 -11.59
C HIS A 216 8.18 -25.20 -12.25
N MET A 217 8.69 -24.19 -11.52
CA MET A 217 9.74 -23.29 -12.04
C MET A 217 11.01 -24.05 -12.43
N LYS A 218 11.42 -25.05 -11.64
CA LYS A 218 12.55 -25.93 -11.96
C LYS A 218 12.32 -26.72 -13.23
N THR A 219 11.12 -27.29 -13.41
CA THR A 219 10.76 -27.98 -14.65
C THR A 219 10.81 -27.04 -15.86
N ILE A 220 10.28 -25.82 -15.75
CA ILE A 220 10.35 -24.84 -16.83
C ILE A 220 11.80 -24.45 -17.14
N ALA A 221 12.65 -24.29 -16.13
CA ALA A 221 14.07 -23.99 -16.34
C ALA A 221 14.75 -25.07 -17.19
N SER A 222 14.56 -26.36 -16.86
CA SER A 222 15.07 -27.47 -17.68
C SER A 222 14.50 -27.45 -19.10
N GLN A 223 13.20 -27.20 -19.26
CA GLN A 223 12.56 -27.14 -20.58
C GLN A 223 13.09 -25.99 -21.44
N VAL A 224 13.39 -24.84 -20.85
CA VAL A 224 14.00 -23.70 -21.54
C VAL A 224 15.41 -24.05 -22.03
N GLU A 225 16.21 -24.75 -21.22
CA GLU A 225 17.53 -25.25 -21.64
C GLU A 225 17.42 -26.21 -22.82
N GLU A 226 16.50 -27.16 -22.78
CA GLU A 226 16.26 -28.10 -23.88
C GLU A 226 15.83 -27.40 -25.17
N LEU A 227 14.90 -26.43 -25.08
CA LEU A 227 14.44 -25.66 -26.24
C LEU A 227 15.58 -24.80 -26.83
N SER A 228 16.43 -24.24 -25.97
CA SER A 228 17.62 -23.48 -26.40
C SER A 228 18.61 -24.36 -27.16
N GLU A 229 18.89 -25.58 -26.69
CA GLU A 229 19.76 -26.52 -27.40
C GLU A 229 19.14 -26.99 -28.73
N LYS A 230 17.85 -27.31 -28.75
CA LYS A 230 17.13 -27.64 -30.00
C LYS A 230 17.23 -26.51 -31.02
N ALA A 231 17.00 -25.27 -30.61
CA ALA A 231 17.10 -24.11 -31.49
C ALA A 231 18.52 -23.91 -32.06
N LYS A 232 19.58 -24.21 -31.28
CA LYS A 232 20.97 -24.18 -31.78
C LYS A 232 21.23 -25.24 -32.84
N VAL A 233 20.75 -26.46 -32.62
CA VAL A 233 20.88 -27.56 -33.58
C VAL A 233 20.13 -27.23 -34.86
N GLU A 234 18.88 -26.79 -34.77
CA GLU A 234 18.06 -26.40 -35.92
C GLU A 234 18.70 -25.25 -36.71
N ARG A 235 19.26 -24.25 -36.01
CA ARG A 235 19.99 -23.17 -36.67
C ARG A 235 21.18 -23.70 -37.48
N LYS A 236 21.98 -24.59 -36.89
CA LYS A 236 23.14 -25.19 -37.55
C LYS A 236 22.71 -26.00 -38.79
N GLU A 237 21.67 -26.82 -38.67
CA GLU A 237 21.14 -27.57 -39.82
C GLU A 237 20.65 -26.63 -40.94
N MET A 238 20.01 -25.52 -40.59
CA MET A 238 19.55 -24.53 -41.55
C MET A 238 20.71 -23.79 -42.22
N GLU A 239 21.78 -23.47 -41.48
CA GLU A 239 23.02 -22.91 -42.02
C GLU A 239 23.72 -23.88 -43.01
N GLU A 240 23.76 -25.18 -42.68
CA GLU A 240 24.28 -26.23 -43.56
C GLU A 240 23.45 -26.35 -44.85
N ARG A 241 22.11 -26.41 -44.72
CA ARG A 241 21.19 -26.44 -45.88
C ARG A 241 21.34 -25.20 -46.75
N HIS A 242 21.43 -24.01 -46.15
CA HIS A 242 21.64 -22.75 -46.85
C HIS A 242 22.95 -22.79 -47.67
N THR A 243 24.04 -23.25 -47.06
CA THR A 243 25.34 -23.39 -47.73
C THR A 243 25.29 -24.38 -48.90
N LEU A 244 24.64 -25.54 -48.74
CA LEU A 244 24.48 -26.53 -49.80
C LEU A 244 23.68 -25.99 -50.99
N VAL A 245 22.61 -25.23 -50.73
CA VAL A 245 21.82 -24.58 -51.80
C VAL A 245 22.67 -23.55 -52.55
N GLN A 246 23.45 -22.72 -51.83
CA GLN A 246 24.36 -21.76 -52.47
C GLN A 246 25.41 -22.45 -53.36
N GLN A 247 25.98 -23.57 -52.90
CA GLN A 247 26.93 -24.36 -53.68
C GLN A 247 26.28 -24.94 -54.95
N LYS A 248 25.06 -25.48 -54.84
CA LYS A 248 24.30 -25.97 -56.01
C LYS A 248 23.95 -24.85 -56.98
N ILE A 249 23.51 -23.68 -56.53
CA ILE A 249 23.23 -22.54 -57.42
C ILE A 249 24.49 -22.14 -58.20
N SER A 250 25.63 -22.11 -57.52
CA SER A 250 26.93 -21.76 -58.13
C SER A 250 27.39 -22.80 -59.17
N SER A 251 27.08 -24.09 -58.96
CA SER A 251 27.40 -25.16 -59.92
C SER A 251 26.38 -25.33 -61.05
N THR A 252 25.13 -24.90 -60.85
CA THR A 252 24.04 -25.01 -61.85
C THR A 252 24.07 -23.90 -62.91
N ALA A 253 25.12 -23.06 -62.95
CA ALA A 253 25.35 -22.12 -64.04
C ALA A 253 25.54 -22.81 -65.42
N GLN A 254 25.72 -24.13 -65.45
CA GLN A 254 25.61 -24.96 -66.65
C GLN A 254 24.26 -25.69 -66.67
N TRP A 255 23.25 -25.09 -67.29
CA TRP A 255 21.97 -25.76 -67.56
C TRP A 255 22.18 -26.94 -68.53
N GLN A 256 22.00 -28.17 -68.06
CA GLN A 256 21.74 -29.32 -68.95
C GLN A 256 20.26 -29.31 -69.35
N LEU A 257 19.99 -29.20 -70.65
CA LEU A 257 18.66 -29.39 -71.25
C LEU A 257 18.21 -30.84 -71.02
N CYS A 258 17.41 -31.06 -69.97
CA CYS A 258 16.78 -32.36 -69.73
C CYS A 258 15.55 -32.49 -70.64
N SER A 259 15.65 -33.27 -71.72
CA SER A 259 14.66 -33.34 -72.80
C SER A 259 13.49 -34.31 -72.55
N THR A 260 13.26 -34.74 -71.30
CA THR A 260 12.30 -35.82 -70.98
C THR A 260 11.15 -35.44 -70.04
N SER A 261 11.02 -34.19 -69.58
CA SER A 261 9.85 -33.78 -68.79
C SER A 261 8.75 -33.14 -69.64
N LEU A 262 7.51 -33.62 -69.49
CA LEU A 262 6.30 -33.05 -70.10
C LEU A 262 5.77 -31.81 -69.34
N GLU A 263 6.14 -31.66 -68.07
CA GLU A 263 5.84 -30.47 -67.28
C GLU A 263 7.08 -29.58 -67.13
N THR A 264 6.94 -28.30 -67.50
CA THR A 264 7.97 -27.28 -67.35
C THR A 264 7.35 -26.04 -66.68
N ARG A 265 7.89 -25.66 -65.51
CA ARG A 265 7.49 -24.48 -64.76
C ARG A 265 8.60 -23.44 -64.79
N GLY A 266 8.24 -22.20 -65.08
CA GLY A 266 9.19 -21.10 -65.16
C GLY A 266 8.52 -19.79 -65.55
N HIS A 267 9.24 -18.68 -65.33
CA HIS A 267 8.83 -17.37 -65.81
C HIS A 267 9.16 -17.25 -67.31
N VAL A 268 8.17 -16.90 -68.13
CA VAL A 268 8.37 -16.70 -69.57
C VAL A 268 8.02 -15.25 -69.92
N ALA A 269 8.91 -14.59 -70.65
CA ALA A 269 8.62 -13.29 -71.27
C ALA A 269 7.83 -13.52 -72.55
N VAL A 270 6.58 -13.07 -72.59
CA VAL A 270 5.71 -13.21 -73.77
C VAL A 270 5.58 -11.85 -74.45
N SER A 271 5.90 -11.79 -75.74
CA SER A 271 5.71 -10.61 -76.59
C SER A 271 4.26 -10.59 -77.07
N LEU A 272 3.49 -9.61 -76.62
CA LEU A 272 2.12 -9.38 -77.06
C LEU A 272 2.13 -8.39 -78.24
N SER A 273 2.23 -8.82 -79.51
CA SER A 273 1.82 -8.03 -80.71
C SER A 273 2.22 -8.68 -82.07
N LYS A 274 1.33 -8.60 -83.07
CA LYS A 274 1.58 -8.79 -84.53
C LYS A 274 1.72 -7.46 -85.31
N GLN A 275 1.95 -6.34 -84.62
CA GLN A 275 2.14 -4.99 -85.20
C GLN A 275 3.43 -4.33 -84.70
N ALA A 276 3.84 -3.24 -85.36
CA ALA A 276 5.19 -2.67 -85.36
C ALA A 276 5.79 -2.20 -84.01
N PHE A 277 5.01 -2.12 -82.93
CA PHE A 277 5.52 -1.88 -81.57
C PHE A 277 5.38 -3.13 -80.70
N ARG A 278 6.48 -3.54 -80.05
CA ARG A 278 6.54 -4.73 -79.17
C ARG A 278 6.59 -4.31 -77.71
N GLY A 279 5.67 -4.84 -76.90
CA GLY A 279 5.71 -4.77 -75.42
C GLY A 279 5.95 -6.16 -74.82
N TRP A 280 6.68 -6.21 -73.71
CA TRP A 280 7.01 -7.45 -72.99
C TRP A 280 6.29 -7.50 -71.63
N CYS A 281 5.68 -8.64 -71.31
CA CYS A 281 5.15 -8.92 -69.97
C CYS A 281 5.67 -10.28 -69.47
N GLN A 282 5.96 -10.37 -68.17
CA GLN A 282 6.31 -11.63 -67.51
C GLN A 282 5.03 -12.38 -67.11
N LEU A 283 4.91 -13.63 -67.55
CA LEU A 283 3.84 -14.53 -67.14
C LEU A 283 4.44 -15.75 -66.46
N THR A 284 3.80 -16.20 -65.38
CA THR A 284 4.15 -17.43 -64.66
C THR A 284 3.41 -18.58 -65.34
N LYS A 285 4.13 -19.57 -65.91
CA LYS A 285 3.51 -20.81 -66.40
C LYS A 285 3.37 -21.80 -65.25
N SER A 286 2.12 -22.13 -64.90
CA SER A 286 1.74 -23.15 -63.92
C SER A 286 1.77 -24.55 -64.49
#